data_AF-A0A7T0LKG7-F1
#
_entry.id   AF-A0A7T0LKG7-F1
#
_cell.length_a   1.000
_cell.length_b   1.000
_cell.length_c   1.000
_cell.angle_alpha   90.00
_cell.angle_beta   90.00
_cell.angle_gamma   90.00
#
_symmetry.space_group_name_H-M   'P 1'
#
loop_
_entity.id
_entity.type
_entity.pdbx_description
1 polymer ?
#
loop_
_entity_poly.entity_id
_entity_poly.type
_entity_poly.pdbx_seq_one_letter_code
_entity_poly.pdbx_strand_id
1 'polypeptide(L)'
;MQTMNDAGYGYAPSWPPAVPGGQLGGFLCLLSCAVRRLHDGGRSGWWALIALIPPLGGIILPVLLALEPRPWLWRPEWVGENVRSAS
;
A
#
# COMPACT_ATOMS: atom_id res chain seq x y z
N MET A 1 -17.69 -22.67 41.22
CA MET A 1 -17.49 -23.67 40.16
C MET A 1 -16.96 -22.93 38.95
N GLN A 2 -15.68 -23.17 38.64
CA GLN A 2 -14.95 -22.64 37.47
C GLN A 2 -15.60 -23.07 36.15
N THR A 3 -15.02 -22.57 35.05
CA THR A 3 -15.34 -22.70 33.63
C THR A 3 -16.36 -21.62 33.20
N MET A 4 -16.00 -20.50 32.57
CA MET A 4 -14.97 -20.29 31.58
C MET A 4 -14.43 -18.85 31.70
N ASN A 5 -13.25 -18.73 32.32
CA ASN A 5 -12.16 -17.92 31.79
C ASN A 5 -11.46 -18.69 30.63
N ASP A 6 -12.20 -19.57 29.95
CA ASP A 6 -11.67 -20.64 29.08
C ASP A 6 -12.39 -20.62 27.73
N ALA A 7 -12.20 -19.53 26.98
CA ALA A 7 -12.27 -19.42 25.51
C ALA A 7 -12.08 -17.92 25.16
N GLY A 8 -10.89 -17.34 25.30
CA GLY A 8 -9.72 -17.77 24.54
C GLY A 8 -10.08 -17.68 23.06
N TYR A 9 -9.87 -16.52 22.42
CA TYR A 9 -9.98 -16.35 20.97
C TYR A 9 -11.10 -17.18 20.34
N GLY A 10 -12.34 -16.99 20.81
CA GLY A 10 -13.50 -17.67 20.23
C GLY A 10 -13.59 -17.33 18.76
N TYR A 11 -13.07 -18.22 17.92
CA TYR A 11 -13.31 -18.29 16.49
C TYR A 11 -14.81 -18.50 16.33
N ALA A 12 -15.60 -17.43 16.45
CA ALA A 12 -16.92 -17.33 15.84
C ALA A 12 -16.68 -16.68 14.47
N PRO A 13 -16.51 -17.48 13.39
CA PRO A 13 -16.33 -16.95 12.06
C PRO A 13 -17.72 -16.61 11.52
N SER A 14 -18.29 -15.50 11.97
CA SER A 14 -19.50 -14.95 11.40
C SER A 14 -19.24 -13.50 11.06
N TRP A 15 -18.41 -13.27 10.03
CA TRP A 15 -18.11 -11.96 9.44
C TRP A 15 -19.23 -10.93 9.68
N PRO A 16 -19.02 -9.90 10.54
CA PRO A 16 -19.97 -8.79 10.65
C PRO A 16 -19.30 -7.39 10.70
N PRO A 17 -19.98 -6.34 10.21
CA PRO A 17 -19.43 -4.99 9.97
C PRO A 17 -19.13 -4.13 11.24
N ALA A 18 -19.02 -4.70 12.43
CA ALA A 18 -19.16 -3.93 13.68
C ALA A 18 -18.04 -4.12 14.72
N VAL A 19 -16.79 -4.41 14.33
CA VAL A 19 -15.66 -4.28 15.27
C VAL A 19 -15.30 -2.80 15.37
N PRO A 20 -15.53 -2.11 16.51
CA PRO A 20 -15.33 -0.67 16.61
C PRO A 20 -13.87 -0.22 16.47
N GLY A 21 -12.91 -1.17 16.49
CA GLY A 21 -11.48 -0.91 16.31
C GLY A 21 -10.85 -1.51 15.04
N GLY A 22 -11.52 -2.45 14.36
CA GLY A 22 -10.95 -3.14 13.18
C GLY A 22 -10.86 -2.25 11.94
N GLN A 23 -11.75 -1.26 11.85
CA GLN A 23 -11.82 -0.33 10.72
C GLN A 23 -10.56 0.56 10.64
N LEU A 24 -10.01 0.96 11.79
CA LEU A 24 -8.78 1.74 11.84
C LEU A 24 -7.57 0.90 11.40
N GLY A 25 -7.46 -0.35 11.87
CA GLY A 25 -6.39 -1.27 11.46
C GLY A 25 -6.41 -1.56 9.95
N GLY A 26 -7.59 -1.83 9.39
CA GLY A 26 -7.77 -2.03 7.95
C GLY A 26 -7.41 -0.78 7.15
N PHE A 27 -7.83 0.40 7.60
CA PHE A 27 -7.49 1.66 6.97
C PHE A 27 -5.97 1.93 6.96
N LEU A 28 -5.29 1.69 8.08
CA LEU A 28 -3.83 1.85 8.18
C LEU A 28 -3.08 0.86 7.28
N CYS A 29 -3.54 -0.39 7.16
CA CYS A 29 -2.97 -1.37 6.23
C CYS A 29 -3.15 -0.95 4.76
N LEU A 30 -4.33 -0.47 4.39
CA LEU A 30 -4.61 0.03 3.04
C LEU A 30 -3.76 1.27 2.71
N LEU A 31 -3.65 2.20 3.66
CA LEU A 31 -2.80 3.38 3.53
C LEU A 31 -1.32 3.00 3.36
N SER A 32 -0.83 2.06 4.18
CA SER A 32 0.55 1.56 4.11
C SER A 32 0.87 0.89 2.78
N CYS A 33 -0.08 0.12 2.21
CA CYS A 33 0.08 -0.46 0.87
C CYS A 33 0.12 0.60 -0.23
N ALA A 34 -0.73 1.62 -0.15
CA ALA A 34 -0.73 2.72 -1.12
C ALA A 34 0.58 3.52 -1.09
N VAL A 35 1.10 3.85 0.10
CA VAL A 35 2.41 4.52 0.27
C VAL A 35 3.52 3.70 -0.37
N ARG A 36 3.58 2.39 -0.10
CA ARG A 36 4.58 1.48 -0.68
C ARG A 36 4.51 1.48 -2.20
N ARG A 37 3.33 1.26 -2.78
CA ARG A 37 3.16 1.18 -4.24
C ARG A 37 3.50 2.48 -4.96
N LEU A 38 3.17 3.63 -4.35
CA LEU A 38 3.53 4.90 -4.94
C LEU A 38 5.03 5.17 -4.88
N HIS A 39 5.65 4.83 -3.75
CA HIS A 39 7.09 4.97 -3.53
C HIS A 39 7.89 4.07 -4.49
N ASP A 40 7.45 2.81 -4.66
CA ASP A 40 8.04 1.86 -5.60
C ASP A 40 7.91 2.34 -7.06
N GLY A 41 6.89 3.14 -7.37
CA GLY A 41 6.67 3.74 -8.70
C GLY A 41 7.48 5.01 -8.99
N GLY A 42 8.36 5.42 -8.07
CA GLY A 42 9.17 6.64 -8.20
C GLY A 42 8.40 7.94 -7.92
N ARG A 43 7.25 7.86 -7.24
CA ARG A 43 6.44 9.01 -6.81
C ARG A 43 6.56 9.17 -5.29
N SER A 44 6.46 10.41 -4.77
CA SER A 44 6.61 10.63 -3.33
C SER A 44 5.48 9.98 -2.54
N GLY A 45 5.80 9.25 -1.47
CA GLY A 45 4.79 8.59 -0.61
C GLY A 45 3.76 9.54 0.01
N TRP A 46 4.07 10.84 0.04
CA TRP A 46 3.20 11.92 0.52
C TRP A 46 1.87 12.06 -0.23
N TRP A 47 1.80 11.64 -1.49
CA TRP A 47 0.56 11.60 -2.25
C TRP A 47 -0.49 10.67 -1.63
N ALA A 48 -0.09 9.69 -0.80
CA ALA A 48 -1.03 8.84 -0.08
C ALA A 48 -1.84 9.61 0.98
N LEU A 49 -1.38 10.77 1.46
CA LEU A 49 -2.14 11.60 2.40
C LEU A 49 -3.46 12.12 1.81
N ILE A 50 -3.58 12.15 0.49
CA ILE A 50 -4.82 12.56 -0.19
C ILE A 50 -5.95 11.55 0.09
N ALA A 51 -5.62 10.32 0.49
CA ALA A 51 -6.58 9.33 0.96
C ALA A 51 -7.36 9.78 2.22
N LEU A 52 -6.83 10.74 2.98
CA LEU A 52 -7.52 11.33 4.14
C LEU A 52 -8.72 12.20 3.74
N ILE A 53 -8.79 12.61 2.47
CA ILE A 53 -9.92 13.35 1.88
C ILE A 53 -10.67 12.40 0.94
N PRO A 54 -11.80 11.79 1.34
CA PRO A 54 -12.46 10.71 0.60
C PRO A 54 -12.75 10.99 -0.89
N PRO A 55 -13.28 12.17 -1.29
CA PRO A 55 -13.57 12.42 -2.70
C PRO A 55 -12.31 12.58 -3.57
N LEU A 56 -11.22 13.12 -3.00
CA LEU A 56 -9.96 13.29 -3.73
C LEU A 56 -9.15 12.00 -3.73
N GLY A 57 -9.10 11.31 -2.59
CA GLY A 57 -8.42 10.03 -2.42
C GLY A 57 -9.02 8.91 -3.26
N GLY A 58 -10.35 8.88 -3.43
CA GLY A 58 -11.04 7.86 -4.23
C GLY A 58 -10.77 7.94 -5.73
N ILE A 59 -10.26 9.07 -6.24
CA ILE A 59 -10.03 9.31 -7.67
C ILE A 59 -8.54 9.42 -7.97
N ILE A 60 -7.81 10.24 -7.20
CA ILE A 60 -6.42 10.61 -7.51
C ILE A 60 -5.46 9.45 -7.20
N LEU A 61 -5.61 8.78 -6.05
CA LEU A 61 -4.76 7.64 -5.69
C LEU A 61 -4.84 6.49 -6.71
N PRO A 62 -6.03 5.99 -7.10
CA PRO A 62 -6.10 4.89 -8.05
C PRO A 62 -5.53 5.27 -9.42
N VAL A 63 -5.70 6.52 -9.88
CA VAL A 63 -5.07 7.01 -11.11
C VAL A 63 -3.54 7.02 -10.97
N LEU A 64 -3.00 7.52 -9.85
CA LEU A 64 -1.56 7.50 -9.58
C LEU A 64 -0.98 6.10 -9.40
N LEU A 65 -1.77 5.14 -8.90
CA LEU A 65 -1.38 3.74 -8.78
C LEU A 65 -1.43 3.01 -10.14
N ALA A 66 -2.35 3.40 -11.02
CA ALA A 66 -2.54 2.81 -12.34
C ALA A 66 -1.54 3.34 -13.39
N LEU A 67 -0.94 4.51 -13.16
CA LEU A 67 0.10 5.06 -14.02
C LEU A 67 1.37 4.19 -13.95
N GLU A 68 1.92 3.82 -15.11
CA GLU A 68 3.14 3.03 -15.24
C GLU A 68 4.25 3.57 -14.31
N PRO A 69 4.90 2.73 -13.50
CA PRO A 69 6.17 3.11 -12.89
C PRO A 69 7.16 3.50 -14.00
N ARG A 70 8.18 4.31 -13.74
CA ARG A 70 9.19 4.64 -14.76
C ARG A 70 10.45 3.75 -14.59
N PRO A 71 10.43 2.46 -14.96
CA PRO A 71 11.58 1.58 -14.78
C PRO A 71 12.77 2.00 -15.65
N TRP A 72 12.53 2.64 -16.79
CA TRP A 72 13.57 3.08 -17.74
C TRP A 72 14.36 4.31 -17.30
N LEU A 73 13.94 5.01 -16.24
CA LEU A 73 14.75 6.07 -15.64
C LEU A 73 15.96 5.49 -14.88
N TRP A 74 15.89 4.20 -14.52
CA TRP A 74 17.04 3.41 -14.13
C TRP A 74 17.74 2.93 -15.40
N ARG A 75 18.61 3.78 -15.95
CA ARG A 75 19.59 3.34 -16.94
C ARG A 75 20.97 3.48 -16.31
N PRO A 76 21.57 2.40 -15.79
CA PRO A 76 22.91 2.51 -15.24
C PRO A 76 23.91 2.81 -16.36
N GLU A 77 24.86 3.71 -16.09
CA GLU A 77 25.93 4.08 -17.02
C GLU A 77 26.72 2.87 -17.52
N TRP A 78 26.92 1.88 -16.64
CA TRP A 78 27.56 0.58 -16.94
C TRP A 78 26.76 -0.36 -17.84
N VAL A 79 25.60 0.02 -18.38
CA VAL A 79 24.92 -0.73 -19.46
C VAL A 79 25.18 -0.10 -20.82
N GLY A 80 25.42 1.22 -20.88
CA GLY A 80 25.66 1.95 -22.12
C GLY A 80 27.13 2.10 -22.51
N GLU A 81 28.04 2.06 -21.54
CA GLU A 81 29.48 2.23 -21.78
C GLU A 81 30.12 0.98 -22.38
N ASN A 82 29.66 -0.22 -21.99
CA ASN A 82 30.20 -1.50 -22.45
C ASN A 82 30.09 -1.66 -23.97
N VAL A 83 29.05 -1.07 -24.55
CA VAL A 83 28.77 -1.09 -25.99
C VAL A 83 29.55 -0.02 -26.76
N ARG A 84 30.01 1.04 -26.08
CA ARG A 84 30.81 2.13 -26.67
C ARG A 84 32.32 1.93 -26.53
N SER A 85 32.77 1.23 -25.49
CA SER A 85 34.19 0.95 -25.26
C SER A 85 34.71 -0.28 -26.02
N ALA A 86 33.83 -1.03 -26.69
CA ALA A 86 34.16 -2.22 -27.47
C ALA A 86 34.21 -1.99 -28.99
N SER A 87 34.02 -0.74 -29.46
CA SER A 87 34.11 -0.32 -30.87
C SER A 87 35.33 0.56 -31.11
#